data_AF-A0A1H9QD34-F1
#
_entry.id   AF-A0A1H9QD34-F1
#
_cell.length_a   1.000
_cell.length_b   1.000
_cell.length_c   1.000
_cell.angle_alpha   90.00
_cell.angle_beta   90.00
_cell.angle_gamma   90.00
#
_symmetry.space_group_name_H-M   'P 1'
#
loop_
_entity.id
_entity.type
_entity.pdbx_description
1 polymer ?
#
loop_
_entity_poly.entity_id
_entity_poly.type
_entity_poly.pdbx_seq_one_letter_code
_entity_poly.pdbx_strand_id
1 'polypeptide(L)'
;MDMSGNYIPLIKTIFPNAKIVLDRFHIVQHMNRALKQTRIQIMKQFEKKSLEYRVLKYYWKLIQKDSRKLSPNAFYSRTFRETLTPKECLDKIFKHVPQLEK
;
A
#
# COMPACT_ATOMS: atom_id res chain seq x y z
N MET A 1 17.83 5.14 -11.75
CA MET A 1 17.85 4.50 -13.07
C MET A 1 16.64 3.60 -13.10
N ASP A 2 15.73 3.81 -14.06
CA ASP A 2 14.49 3.02 -14.11
C ASP A 2 14.85 1.55 -14.36
N MET A 3 14.28 0.64 -13.56
CA MET A 3 14.66 -0.78 -13.53
C MET A 3 14.09 -1.54 -14.73
N SER A 4 14.36 -1.09 -15.95
CA SER A 4 14.02 -1.88 -17.13
C SER A 4 14.88 -3.14 -17.13
N GLY A 5 14.23 -4.31 -17.12
CA GLY A 5 14.91 -5.60 -17.12
C GLY A 5 15.86 -5.79 -18.31
N ASN A 6 15.68 -5.00 -19.38
CA ASN A 6 16.51 -5.00 -20.58
C ASN A 6 17.93 -4.49 -20.34
N TYR A 7 18.16 -3.68 -19.30
CA TYR A 7 19.50 -3.16 -18.99
C TYR A 7 20.36 -4.16 -18.22
N ILE A 8 19.76 -5.08 -17.48
CA ILE A 8 20.49 -6.05 -16.65
C ILE A 8 21.40 -6.95 -17.50
N PRO A 9 20.95 -7.53 -18.64
CA PRO A 9 21.81 -8.29 -19.54
C PRO A 9 22.95 -7.44 -20.11
N LEU A 10 22.65 -6.21 -20.56
CA LEU A 10 23.62 -5.31 -21.18
C LEU A 10 24.74 -4.89 -20.22
N ILE A 11 24.39 -4.54 -18.98
CA ILE A 11 25.36 -4.16 -17.93
C ILE A 11 26.30 -5.32 -17.63
N LYS A 12 25.82 -6.56 -17.60
CA LYS A 12 26.66 -7.74 -17.40
C LYS A 12 27.62 -8.00 -18.56
N THR A 13 27.24 -7.66 -19.79
CA THR A 13 28.12 -7.79 -20.97
C THR A 13 29.22 -6.74 -20.97
N ILE A 14 28.91 -5.49 -20.66
CA ILE A 14 29.87 -4.37 -20.71
C ILE A 14 30.73 -4.32 -19.43
N PHE A 15 30.15 -4.66 -18.28
CA PHE A 15 30.81 -4.61 -16.97
C PHE A 15 30.59 -5.92 -16.19
N PRO A 16 31.30 -7.00 -16.57
CA PRO A 16 31.08 -8.34 -16.01
C PRO A 16 31.32 -8.44 -14.49
N ASN A 17 32.16 -7.56 -13.95
CA ASN A 17 32.49 -7.51 -12.51
C ASN A 17 31.71 -6.44 -11.72
N ALA A 18 30.81 -5.67 -12.36
CA ALA A 18 30.06 -4.63 -11.67
C ALA A 18 28.94 -5.21 -10.81
N LYS A 19 28.79 -4.68 -9.59
CA LYS A 19 27.68 -5.01 -8.69
C LYS A 19 26.49 -4.11 -9.00
N ILE A 20 25.37 -4.71 -9.38
CA ILE A 20 24.12 -3.96 -9.60
C ILE A 20 23.51 -3.62 -8.24
N VAL A 21 23.46 -2.32 -7.93
CA VAL A 21 22.79 -1.80 -6.73
C VAL A 21 21.45 -1.21 -7.16
N LEU A 22 20.36 -1.78 -6.67
CA LEU A 22 19.03 -1.25 -6.91
C LEU A 22 18.77 -0.06 -5.98
N ASP A 23 18.28 1.03 -6.56
CA ASP A 23 17.90 2.20 -5.78
C ASP A 23 16.67 1.88 -4.91
N ARG A 24 16.84 2.04 -3.59
CA ARG A 24 15.79 1.82 -2.60
C ARG A 24 14.55 2.68 -2.85
N PHE A 25 14.70 3.87 -3.45
CA PHE A 25 13.57 4.72 -3.81
C PHE A 25 12.68 4.08 -4.87
N HIS A 26 13.27 3.45 -5.89
CA HIS A 26 12.50 2.76 -6.92
C HIS A 26 11.75 1.56 -6.33
N ILE A 27 12.36 0.78 -5.43
CA ILE A 27 11.69 -0.34 -4.75
C ILE A 27 10.46 0.16 -3.98
N VAL A 28 10.63 1.17 -3.12
CA VAL A 28 9.54 1.75 -2.33
C VAL A 28 8.45 2.33 -3.24
N GLN A 29 8.82 2.98 -4.34
CA GLN A 29 7.88 3.53 -5.31
C GLN A 29 7.04 2.42 -5.99
N HIS A 30 7.68 1.34 -6.44
CA HIS A 30 6.97 0.21 -7.06
C HIS A 30 6.04 -0.48 -6.07
N MET A 31 6.46 -0.71 -4.82
CA MET A 31 5.60 -1.27 -3.78
C MET A 31 4.38 -0.39 -3.51
N ASN A 32 4.58 0.93 -3.36
CA ASN A 32 3.47 1.87 -3.15
C ASN A 32 2.49 1.89 -4.32
N ARG A 33 2.99 1.80 -5.56
CA ARG A 33 2.15 1.71 -6.76
C ARG A 33 1.36 0.39 -6.79
N ALA A 34 2.02 -0.74 -6.54
CA ALA A 34 1.37 -2.05 -6.49
C ALA A 34 0.25 -2.07 -5.43
N LEU A 35 0.55 -1.66 -4.20
CA LEU A 35 -0.44 -1.57 -3.12
C LEU A 35 -1.62 -0.66 -3.48
N LYS A 36 -1.36 0.49 -4.12
CA LYS A 36 -2.42 1.39 -4.62
C LYS A 36 -3.33 0.69 -5.62
N GLN A 37 -2.76 -0.06 -6.57
CA GLN A 37 -3.53 -0.76 -7.59
C GLN A 37 -4.35 -1.90 -6.99
N THR A 38 -3.74 -2.74 -6.15
CA THR A 38 -4.42 -3.82 -5.44
C THR A 38 -5.61 -3.28 -4.63
N ARG A 39 -5.41 -2.20 -3.86
CA ARG A 39 -6.50 -1.55 -3.13
C ARG A 39 -7.64 -1.10 -4.05
N ILE A 40 -7.33 -0.50 -5.20
CA ILE A 40 -8.35 -0.04 -6.17
C ILE A 40 -9.10 -1.23 -6.77
N GLN A 41 -8.39 -2.30 -7.13
CA GLN A 41 -8.98 -3.51 -7.69
C GLN A 41 -9.96 -4.14 -6.70
N ILE A 42 -9.53 -4.35 -5.46
CA ILE A 42 -10.38 -4.87 -4.38
C ILE A 42 -11.56 -3.92 -4.13
N MET A 43 -11.32 -2.62 -4.04
CA MET A 43 -12.39 -1.62 -3.82
C MET A 43 -13.47 -1.68 -4.89
N LYS A 44 -13.12 -1.89 -6.16
CA LYS A 44 -14.07 -1.96 -7.28
C LYS A 44 -14.93 -3.21 -7.29
N GLN A 45 -14.60 -4.24 -6.51
CA GLN A 45 -15.42 -5.45 -6.39
C GLN A 45 -16.64 -5.24 -5.48
N PHE A 46 -16.62 -4.19 -4.65
CA PHE A 46 -17.69 -3.90 -3.70
C PHE A 46 -18.66 -2.84 -4.23
N GLU A 47 -19.93 -2.94 -3.80
CA GLU A 47 -20.92 -1.90 -4.09
C GLU A 47 -20.55 -0.57 -3.44
N LYS A 48 -20.83 0.55 -4.12
CA LYS A 48 -20.44 1.90 -3.66
C LYS A 48 -20.98 2.29 -2.28
N LYS A 49 -22.10 1.70 -1.85
CA LYS A 49 -22.73 1.96 -0.54
C LYS A 49 -22.21 1.04 0.58
N SER A 50 -21.49 -0.02 0.22
CA SER A 50 -21.01 -1.02 1.18
C SER A 50 -20.00 -0.42 2.17
N LEU A 51 -19.82 -1.09 3.30
CA LEU A 51 -18.82 -0.68 4.29
C LEU A 51 -17.41 -0.84 3.73
N GLU A 52 -17.14 -1.96 3.07
CA GLU A 52 -15.89 -2.36 2.43
C GLU A 52 -15.42 -1.31 1.41
N TYR A 53 -16.33 -0.86 0.54
CA TYR A 53 -16.04 0.21 -0.41
C TYR A 53 -15.64 1.51 0.31
N ARG A 54 -16.42 1.92 1.32
CA ARG A 54 -16.18 3.16 2.07
C ARG A 54 -14.87 3.12 2.84
N VAL A 55 -14.54 2.00 3.50
CA VAL A 55 -13.29 1.88 4.26
C VAL A 55 -12.08 1.94 3.34
N LEU A 56 -12.12 1.25 2.19
CA LEU A 56 -11.05 1.29 1.20
C LEU A 56 -10.91 2.67 0.55
N LYS A 57 -12.04 3.36 0.31
CA LYS A 57 -12.06 4.69 -0.30
C LYS A 57 -11.58 5.78 0.64
N TYR A 58 -12.08 5.84 1.87
CA TYR A 58 -11.84 6.96 2.79
C TYR A 58 -10.53 6.81 3.58
N TYR A 59 -10.15 5.58 3.93
CA TYR A 59 -8.92 5.32 4.69
C TYR A 59 -7.72 4.98 3.82
N TRP A 60 -7.74 5.31 2.52
CA TRP A 60 -6.64 5.02 1.60
C TRP A 60 -5.27 5.55 2.09
N LYS A 61 -5.25 6.72 2.75
CA LYS A 61 -4.03 7.30 3.34
C LYS A 61 -3.49 6.48 4.51
N LEU A 62 -4.39 5.92 5.33
CA LEU A 62 -4.03 5.06 6.47
C LEU A 62 -3.47 3.73 5.97
N ILE A 63 -4.11 3.12 4.97
CA ILE A 63 -3.67 1.86 4.34
C ILE A 63 -2.26 2.00 3.74
N GLN A 64 -1.92 3.16 3.19
CA GLN A 64 -0.61 3.42 2.59
C GLN A 64 0.43 4.01 3.55
N LYS A 65 0.06 4.23 4.82
CA LYS A 65 0.97 4.87 5.77
C LYS A 65 1.99 3.85 6.26
N ASP A 66 3.24 4.27 6.41
CA ASP A 66 4.25 3.51 7.14
C ASP A 66 3.73 3.24 8.55
N SER A 67 3.68 1.96 8.96
CA SER A 67 3.16 1.53 10.26
C SER A 67 3.89 2.19 11.42
N ARG A 68 5.19 2.48 11.25
CA ARG A 68 6.03 3.16 12.26
C ARG A 68 5.69 4.64 12.42
N LYS A 69 4.95 5.22 11.46
CA LYS A 69 4.53 6.63 11.44
C LYS A 69 3.04 6.79 11.76
N LEU A 70 2.37 5.74 12.23
CA LEU A 70 0.99 5.85 12.69
C LEU A 70 0.94 6.74 13.93
N SER A 71 -0.03 7.66 13.95
CA SER A 71 -0.25 8.52 15.12
C SER A 71 -0.81 7.66 16.26
N PRO A 72 -0.39 7.86 17.51
CA PRO A 72 -1.01 7.22 18.66
C PRO A 72 -2.38 7.85 18.99
N ASN A 73 -2.65 9.07 18.51
CA ASN A 73 -3.85 9.81 18.87
C ASN A 73 -5.09 9.22 18.19
N ALA A 74 -6.12 8.98 18.99
CA ALA A 74 -7.42 8.53 18.50
C ALA A 74 -8.15 9.65 17.72
N PHE A 75 -9.01 9.24 16.80
CA PHE A 75 -9.87 10.14 16.04
C PHE A 75 -11.26 9.53 15.86
N TYR A 76 -12.26 10.38 15.66
CA TYR A 76 -13.61 9.91 15.37
C TYR A 76 -13.74 9.45 13.92
N SER A 77 -14.00 8.16 13.73
CA SER A 77 -14.25 7.53 12.46
C SER A 77 -15.73 7.62 12.10
N ARG A 78 -16.07 8.43 11.08
CA ARG A 78 -17.44 8.49 10.56
C ARG A 78 -17.90 7.18 9.89
N THR A 79 -16.96 6.42 9.34
CA THR A 79 -17.29 5.16 8.64
C THR A 79 -17.68 4.06 9.62
N PHE A 80 -16.97 3.97 10.75
CA PHE A 80 -17.22 3.00 11.82
C PHE A 80 -18.14 3.53 12.93
N ARG A 81 -18.35 4.85 13.01
CA ARG A 81 -19.14 5.57 14.03
C ARG A 81 -18.62 5.45 15.46
N GLU A 82 -17.31 5.50 15.61
CA GLU A 82 -16.60 5.32 16.88
C GLU A 82 -15.29 6.10 16.89
N THR A 83 -14.73 6.33 18.07
CA THR A 83 -13.41 6.91 18.25
C THR A 83 -12.40 5.78 18.38
N LEU A 84 -11.39 5.78 17.50
CA LEU A 84 -10.35 4.75 17.48
C LEU A 84 -9.02 5.32 17.05
N THR A 85 -7.95 4.64 17.45
CA THR A 85 -6.60 4.91 16.99
C THR A 85 -6.43 4.52 15.53
N PRO A 86 -5.48 5.13 14.81
CA PRO A 86 -5.05 4.68 13.48
C PRO A 86 -4.76 3.19 13.37
N LYS A 87 -4.19 2.58 14.41
CA LYS A 87 -3.88 1.14 14.44
C LYS A 87 -5.15 0.30 14.52
N GLU A 88 -6.02 0.58 15.49
CA GLU A 88 -7.32 -0.11 15.60
C GLU A 88 -8.18 0.06 14.35
N CYS A 89 -8.08 1.23 13.69
CA CYS A 89 -8.77 1.48 12.42
C CYS A 89 -8.27 0.55 11.32
N LEU A 90 -6.96 0.36 11.21
CA LEU A 90 -6.37 -0.59 10.27
C LEU A 90 -6.77 -2.03 10.59
N ASP A 91 -6.73 -2.44 11.86
CA ASP A 91 -7.13 -3.79 12.27
C ASP A 91 -8.59 -4.08 11.90
N LYS A 92 -9.49 -3.08 12.05
CA LYS A 92 -10.88 -3.19 11.60
C LYS A 92 -10.99 -3.23 10.07
N ILE A 93 -10.22 -2.42 9.35
CA ILE A 93 -10.19 -2.46 7.89
C ILE A 93 -9.81 -3.87 7.41
N PHE A 94 -8.78 -4.50 7.99
CA PHE A 94 -8.36 -5.85 7.61
C PHE A 94 -9.41 -6.91 7.97
N LYS A 95 -10.10 -6.77 9.10
CA LYS A 95 -11.24 -7.63 9.44
C LYS A 95 -12.37 -7.58 8.41
N HIS A 96 -12.66 -6.40 7.85
CA HIS A 96 -13.69 -6.22 6.83
C HIS A 96 -13.21 -6.55 5.41
N VAL A 97 -11.91 -6.41 5.14
CA VAL A 97 -11.31 -6.65 3.82
C VAL A 97 -10.06 -7.53 3.98
N PRO A 98 -10.23 -8.84 4.27
CA PRO A 98 -9.10 -9.74 4.53
C PRO A 98 -8.21 -9.96 3.29
N GLN A 99 -8.74 -9.66 2.10
CA GLN A 99 -7.99 -9.70 0.84
C GLN A 99 -6.84 -8.68 0.79
N LEU A 100 -6.88 -7.65 1.64
CA LEU A 100 -5.85 -6.61 1.70
C LEU A 100 -4.64 -7.02 2.56
N GLU A 101 -4.76 -8.08 3.37
CA GLU A 101 -3.70 -8.57 4.25
C GLU A 101 -2.77 -9.59 3.56
N LYS A 102 -3.19 -10.13 2.41
CA LYS A 102 -2.42 -11.10 1.59
C LYS A 102 -1.41 -10.40 0.68
#